data_AF-A0A7C9A136-F1
#
_entry.id   AF-A0A7C9A136-F1
#
_cell.length_a   1.000
_cell.length_b   1.000
_cell.length_c   1.000
_cell.angle_alpha   90.00
_cell.angle_beta   90.00
_cell.angle_gamma   90.00
#
_symmetry.space_group_name_H-M   'P 1'
#
loop_
_entity.id
_entity.type
_entity.pdbx_description
1 polymer ?
#
loop_
_entity_poly.entity_id
_entity_poly.type
_entity_poly.pdbx_seq_one_letter_code
_entity_poly.pdbx_strand_id
1 'polypeptide(L)'
;MDKDPDLAYTDQWGRRNYEYLSLGADEVPALKGRTSVECYADFMQAFKDQFQHLLGNTIVEIQVGMGPAGELRYPSYPEQDGVWRFPGIGAFQCFDKYMKQSLKTAAEAIGKPEWGHSGPTDAGHYNNWP
;
A
#
# COMPACT_ATOMS: atom_id res chain seq x y z
N MET A 1 -6.24 11.83 2.73
CA MET A 1 -6.23 11.43 1.31
C MET A 1 -6.91 12.47 0.41
N ASP A 2 -7.91 13.24 0.88
CA ASP A 2 -8.57 14.27 0.06
C ASP A 2 -7.64 15.36 -0.50
N LYS A 3 -6.60 15.75 0.26
CA LYS A 3 -5.60 16.74 -0.17
C LYS A 3 -4.43 16.13 -0.94
N ASP A 4 -4.16 14.85 -0.70
CA ASP A 4 -3.10 14.11 -1.35
C ASP A 4 -3.58 12.69 -1.60
N PRO A 5 -4.14 12.43 -2.77
CA PRO A 5 -4.76 11.16 -3.06
C PRO A 5 -3.73 10.11 -3.51
N ASP A 6 -2.47 10.48 -3.73
CA ASP A 6 -1.36 9.55 -3.95
C ASP A 6 -0.92 8.83 -2.67
N LEU A 7 -1.53 9.17 -1.52
CA LEU A 7 -1.41 8.36 -0.30
C LEU A 7 -2.13 7.01 -0.41
N ALA A 8 -2.97 6.81 -1.42
CA ALA A 8 -3.67 5.57 -1.70
C ALA A 8 -2.92 4.74 -2.76
N TYR A 9 -2.99 3.41 -2.64
CA TYR A 9 -2.56 2.52 -3.72
C TYR A 9 -3.28 2.87 -5.01
N THR A 10 -2.55 2.91 -6.13
CA THR A 10 -3.09 3.35 -7.42
C THR A 10 -2.69 2.36 -8.52
N ASP A 11 -3.66 2.00 -9.37
CA ASP A 11 -3.41 1.18 -10.56
C ASP A 11 -3.04 2.02 -11.80
N GLN A 12 -2.71 1.34 -12.90
CA GLN A 12 -2.31 1.99 -14.16
C GLN A 12 -3.40 2.87 -14.78
N TRP A 13 -4.67 2.66 -14.44
CA TRP A 13 -5.80 3.45 -14.93
C TRP A 13 -6.14 4.62 -13.99
N GLY A 14 -5.33 4.84 -12.95
CA GLY A 14 -5.51 5.90 -11.98
C GLY A 14 -6.61 5.62 -10.96
N ARG A 15 -7.11 4.38 -10.86
CA ARG A 15 -8.06 4.00 -9.81
C ARG A 15 -7.32 3.89 -8.49
N ARG A 16 -7.96 4.37 -7.43
CA ARG A 16 -7.36 4.47 -6.10
C ARG A 16 -8.07 3.55 -5.13
N ASN A 17 -7.31 2.77 -4.38
CA ASN A 17 -7.81 1.97 -3.27
C ASN A 17 -7.54 2.70 -1.95
N TYR A 18 -8.61 3.11 -1.27
CA TYR A 18 -8.56 3.88 -0.03
C TYR A 18 -8.66 3.02 1.24
N GLU A 19 -8.62 1.69 1.12
CA GLU A 19 -8.68 0.77 2.28
C GLU A 19 -7.40 0.79 3.12
N TYR A 20 -6.26 1.13 2.51
CA TYR A 20 -4.96 1.18 3.18
C TYR A 20 -4.06 2.28 2.59
N LEU A 21 -3.11 2.79 3.39
CA LEU A 21 -2.11 3.75 2.93
C LEU A 21 -1.08 3.06 2.03
N SER A 22 -0.75 3.65 0.88
CA SER A 22 0.31 3.13 0.01
C SER A 22 1.64 3.05 0.78
N LEU A 23 2.32 1.91 0.71
CA LEU A 23 3.67 1.75 1.29
C LEU A 23 4.68 2.75 0.71
N GLY A 24 4.42 3.28 -0.50
CA GLY A 24 5.26 4.34 -1.08
C GLY A 24 5.28 5.61 -0.22
N ALA A 25 4.25 5.82 0.60
CA ALA A 25 4.12 6.97 1.47
C ALA A 25 4.51 6.70 2.94
N ASP A 26 5.11 5.54 3.25
CA ASP A 26 5.39 5.13 4.63
C ASP A 26 6.28 6.12 5.39
N GLU A 27 7.27 6.69 4.70
CA GLU A 27 8.24 7.66 5.24
C GLU A 27 7.86 9.13 4.94
N VAL A 28 6.67 9.38 4.39
CA VAL A 28 6.23 10.72 4.01
C VAL A 28 5.44 11.35 5.15
N PRO A 29 5.82 12.55 5.65
CA PRO A 29 5.16 13.19 6.79
C PRO A 29 3.81 13.85 6.43
N ALA A 30 2.93 13.09 5.77
CA ALA A 30 1.66 13.57 5.21
C ALA A 30 0.50 13.54 6.22
N LEU A 31 0.65 12.90 7.37
CA LEU A 31 -0.42 12.70 8.36
C LEU A 31 -0.30 13.73 9.49
N LYS A 32 -0.63 14.99 9.17
CA LYS A 32 -0.48 16.15 10.08
C LYS A 32 0.97 16.32 10.57
N GLY A 33 1.94 16.12 9.68
CA GLY A 33 3.37 16.23 9.99
C GLY A 33 4.03 14.95 10.46
N ARG A 34 3.27 13.86 10.66
CA ARG A 34 3.79 12.52 10.96
C ARG A 34 3.79 11.62 9.75
N THR A 35 4.68 10.63 9.75
CA THR A 35 4.72 9.54 8.75
C THR A 35 3.68 8.45 9.06
N SER A 36 3.42 7.58 8.10
CA SER A 36 2.49 6.45 8.30
C SER A 36 3.05 5.48 9.34
N VAL A 37 4.35 5.19 9.27
CA VAL A 37 5.05 4.30 10.21
C VAL A 37 5.04 4.87 11.64
N GLU A 38 5.25 6.17 11.80
CA GLU A 38 5.11 6.84 13.10
C GLU A 38 3.70 6.68 13.66
N CYS A 39 2.67 6.89 12.82
CA CYS A 39 1.28 6.71 13.25
C CYS A 39 0.97 5.26 13.67
N TYR A 40 1.52 4.26 12.97
CA TYR A 40 1.36 2.85 13.34
C TYR A 40 2.08 2.52 14.66
N ALA A 41 3.31 3.01 14.82
CA ALA A 41 4.09 2.82 16.03
C ALA A 41 3.41 3.47 17.25
N ASP A 42 2.94 4.72 17.11
CA ASP A 42 2.19 5.44 18.14
C ASP A 42 0.94 4.66 18.58
N PHE A 43 0.20 4.11 17.62
CA PHE A 43 -1.00 3.30 17.90
C PHE A 43 -0.65 2.03 18.68
N MET A 44 0.37 1.28 18.24
CA MET A 44 0.82 0.07 18.94
C MET A 44 1.34 0.37 20.35
N GLN A 45 2.04 1.49 20.52
CA GLN A 45 2.52 1.94 21.82
C GLN A 45 1.35 2.29 22.76
N ALA A 46 0.36 3.05 22.28
CA ALA A 46 -0.84 3.36 23.06
C ALA A 46 -1.65 2.10 23.42
N PHE A 47 -1.77 1.14 22.50
CA PHE A 47 -2.39 -0.16 22.77
C PHE A 47 -1.67 -0.91 23.89
N LYS A 48 -0.34 -0.99 23.81
CA LYS A 48 0.48 -1.62 24.86
C LYS A 48 0.26 -0.93 26.21
N ASP A 49 0.36 0.39 26.28
CA ASP A 49 0.27 1.12 27.55
C ASP A 49 -1.09 0.93 28.23
N GLN A 50 -2.17 0.92 27.43
CA GLN A 50 -3.54 0.70 27.91
C GLN A 50 -3.78 -0.74 28.36
N PHE A 51 -3.29 -1.73 27.61
CA PHE A 51 -3.63 -3.15 27.79
C PHE A 51 -2.50 -4.00 28.36
N GLN A 52 -1.39 -3.40 28.82
CA GLN A 52 -0.23 -4.12 29.37
C GLN A 52 -0.57 -5.15 30.44
N HIS A 53 -1.60 -4.88 31.26
CA HIS A 53 -2.06 -5.78 32.32
C HIS A 53 -2.74 -7.06 31.81
N LEU A 54 -3.10 -7.10 30.52
CA LEU A 54 -3.69 -8.26 29.84
C LEU A 54 -2.69 -9.00 28.95
N LEU A 55 -1.56 -8.38 28.62
CA LEU A 55 -0.54 -8.95 27.73
C LEU A 55 0.13 -10.17 28.39
N GLY A 56 0.29 -11.24 27.62
CA GLY A 56 0.92 -12.49 28.06
C GLY A 56 -0.02 -13.45 28.80
N ASN A 57 -1.29 -13.10 28.97
CA ASN A 57 -2.31 -14.00 29.52
C ASN A 57 -3.60 -13.96 28.68
N THR A 58 -4.35 -12.85 28.75
CA THR A 58 -5.59 -12.71 27.98
C THR A 58 -5.29 -12.38 26.52
N ILE A 59 -4.33 -11.47 26.28
CA ILE A 59 -3.82 -11.14 24.95
C ILE A 59 -2.51 -11.89 24.77
N VAL A 60 -2.54 -12.96 23.98
CA VAL A 60 -1.39 -13.85 23.76
C VAL A 60 -0.71 -13.64 22.41
N GLU A 61 -1.35 -12.92 21.50
CA GLU A 61 -0.88 -12.70 20.13
C GLU A 61 -1.24 -11.30 19.66
N ILE A 62 -0.36 -10.72 18.84
CA ILE A 62 -0.58 -9.46 18.14
C ILE A 62 -0.31 -9.69 16.66
N GLN A 63 -1.35 -9.53 15.84
CA GLN A 63 -1.22 -9.53 14.39
C GLN A 63 -1.13 -8.09 13.88
N VAL A 64 -0.01 -7.74 13.28
CA VAL A 64 0.20 -6.39 12.72
C VAL A 64 -0.32 -6.37 11.29
N GLY A 65 -1.35 -5.57 11.04
CA GLY A 65 -1.91 -5.40 9.70
C GLY A 65 -0.98 -4.59 8.80
N MET A 66 -0.56 -5.17 7.67
CA MET A 66 0.44 -4.57 6.77
C MET A 66 -0.11 -4.22 5.37
N GLY A 67 -1.44 -4.16 5.24
CA GLY A 67 -2.08 -3.90 3.95
C GLY A 67 -3.59 -4.09 3.97
N PRO A 68 -4.21 -4.18 2.78
CA PRO A 68 -5.64 -4.41 2.63
C PRO A 68 -6.07 -5.69 3.36
N ALA A 69 -7.21 -5.63 4.05
CA ALA A 69 -7.70 -6.70 4.95
C ALA A 69 -6.69 -7.14 6.05
N GLY A 70 -5.69 -6.32 6.35
CA GLY A 70 -4.63 -6.65 7.32
C GLY A 70 -3.50 -7.51 6.75
N GLU A 71 -3.55 -7.90 5.48
CA GLU A 71 -2.59 -8.81 4.87
C GLU A 71 -1.40 -8.06 4.26
N LEU A 72 -0.20 -8.67 4.30
CA LEU A 72 0.98 -8.11 3.66
C LEU A 72 0.93 -8.34 2.14
N ARG A 73 0.22 -7.46 1.43
CA ARG A 73 0.08 -7.50 -0.03
C ARG A 73 -0.37 -6.17 -0.60
N TYR A 74 -0.27 -6.06 -1.92
CA TYR A 74 -0.96 -5.02 -2.69
C TYR A 74 -2.48 -5.33 -2.80
N PRO A 75 -3.34 -4.31 -2.99
CA PRO A 75 -4.76 -4.49 -3.31
C PRO A 75 -4.97 -4.88 -4.79
N SER A 76 -4.33 -5.96 -5.26
CA SER A 76 -4.29 -6.32 -6.68
C SER A 76 -5.59 -6.92 -7.25
N TYR A 77 -6.51 -7.34 -6.39
CA TYR A 77 -7.81 -7.93 -6.73
C TYR A 77 -8.95 -7.26 -5.95
N PRO A 78 -9.23 -5.96 -6.18
CA PRO A 78 -10.32 -5.28 -5.49
C PRO A 78 -11.66 -5.84 -5.98
N GLU A 79 -12.37 -6.55 -5.10
CA GLU A 79 -13.72 -7.07 -5.38
C GLU A 79 -14.77 -5.95 -5.43
N GLN A 80 -14.45 -4.79 -4.84
CA GLN A 80 -15.34 -3.64 -4.80
C GLN A 80 -15.75 -3.21 -6.22
N ASP A 81 -17.04 -2.96 -6.39
CA ASP A 81 -17.66 -2.50 -7.63
C ASP A 81 -17.45 -3.41 -8.86
N GLY A 82 -17.07 -4.67 -8.65
CA GLY A 82 -16.87 -5.65 -9.71
C GLY A 82 -15.67 -5.38 -10.61
N VAL A 83 -14.71 -4.57 -10.13
CA VAL A 83 -13.45 -4.27 -10.84
C VAL A 83 -12.68 -5.54 -11.17
N TRP A 84 -12.60 -6.46 -10.21
CA TRP A 84 -12.01 -7.78 -10.37
C TRP A 84 -13.01 -8.88 -10.02
N ARG A 85 -12.87 -10.03 -10.68
CA ARG A 85 -13.59 -11.28 -10.38
C ARG A 85 -12.65 -12.46 -10.52
N PHE A 86 -12.77 -13.42 -9.61
CA PHE A 86 -12.04 -14.67 -9.70
C PHE A 86 -12.35 -15.40 -11.03
N PRO A 87 -11.33 -15.95 -11.73
CA PRO A 87 -9.91 -16.07 -11.39
C PRO A 87 -9.00 -15.09 -12.14
N GLY A 88 -9.42 -13.83 -12.34
CA GLY A 88 -8.65 -12.85 -13.08
C GLY A 88 -7.23 -12.62 -12.52
N ILE A 89 -6.28 -12.24 -13.37
CA ILE A 89 -4.87 -12.01 -12.99
C ILE A 89 -4.64 -10.84 -12.02
N GLY A 90 -5.60 -9.91 -11.90
CA GLY A 90 -5.43 -8.70 -11.11
C GLY A 90 -4.68 -7.58 -11.84
N ALA A 91 -4.18 -6.59 -11.09
CA ALA A 91 -3.37 -5.50 -11.65
C ALA A 91 -2.32 -4.99 -10.66
N PHE A 92 -1.22 -4.45 -11.20
CA PHE A 92 -0.21 -3.74 -10.41
C PHE A 92 -0.80 -2.47 -9.76
N GLN A 93 -0.49 -2.27 -8.48
CA GLN A 93 -1.03 -1.18 -7.64
C GLN A 93 0.04 -0.15 -7.26
N CYS A 94 1.04 0.05 -8.12
CA CYS A 94 2.25 0.84 -7.85
C CYS A 94 2.34 2.15 -8.64
N PHE A 95 1.19 2.74 -9.01
CA PHE A 95 1.13 3.95 -9.87
C PHE A 95 0.93 5.26 -9.11
N ASP A 96 0.92 5.24 -7.78
CA ASP A 96 0.97 6.49 -7.02
C ASP A 96 2.32 7.19 -7.22
N LYS A 97 2.35 8.51 -7.02
CA LYS A 97 3.55 9.30 -7.29
C LYS A 97 4.78 8.86 -6.48
N TYR A 98 4.59 8.33 -5.27
CA TYR A 98 5.70 7.96 -4.39
C TYR A 98 6.37 6.67 -4.85
N MET A 99 5.58 5.65 -5.19
CA MET A 99 6.11 4.41 -5.77
C MET A 99 6.74 4.64 -7.13
N LYS A 100 6.14 5.48 -7.99
CA LYS A 100 6.77 5.83 -9.28
C LYS A 100 8.12 6.53 -9.09
N GLN A 101 8.22 7.43 -8.11
CA GLN A 101 9.49 8.08 -7.80
C GLN A 101 10.52 7.07 -7.26
N SER A 102 10.10 6.14 -6.40
CA SER A 102 10.95 5.05 -5.91
C SER A 102 11.48 4.18 -7.06
N LEU A 103 10.60 3.76 -7.98
CA LEU A 103 10.96 3.01 -9.17
C LEU A 103 11.97 3.78 -10.04
N LYS A 104 11.71 5.07 -10.28
CA LYS A 104 12.61 5.93 -11.05
C LYS A 104 14.00 6.00 -10.44
N THR A 105 14.08 6.26 -9.14
CA THR A 105 15.37 6.31 -8.41
C THR A 105 16.10 4.97 -8.45
N ALA A 106 15.38 3.86 -8.29
CA ALA A 106 15.98 2.52 -8.40
C ALA A 106 16.51 2.22 -9.81
N ALA A 107 15.77 2.61 -10.85
CA ALA A 107 16.15 2.44 -12.25
C ALA A 107 17.40 3.28 -12.62
N GLU A 108 17.47 4.53 -12.15
CA GLU A 108 18.65 5.39 -12.28
C GLU A 108 19.88 4.79 -11.59
N ALA A 109 19.72 4.25 -10.37
CA ALA A 109 20.82 3.69 -9.59
C ALA A 109 21.48 2.47 -10.26
N ILE A 110 20.75 1.71 -11.08
CA ILE A 110 21.28 0.56 -11.83
C ILE A 110 21.74 0.92 -13.26
N GLY A 111 21.74 2.22 -13.61
CA GLY A 111 22.12 2.69 -14.94
C GLY A 111 21.12 2.37 -16.04
N LYS A 112 19.84 2.16 -15.69
CA LYS A 112 18.74 1.88 -16.63
C LYS A 112 17.57 2.86 -16.44
N PRO A 113 17.79 4.17 -16.60
CA PRO A 113 16.76 5.19 -16.33
C PRO A 113 15.47 4.97 -17.12
N GLU A 114 15.55 4.35 -18.29
CA GLU A 114 14.40 4.02 -19.14
C GLU A 114 13.43 3.03 -18.50
N TRP A 115 13.88 2.20 -17.55
CA TRP A 115 13.01 1.31 -16.76
C TRP A 115 12.19 2.07 -15.70
N GLY A 116 12.57 3.31 -15.40
CA GLY A 116 11.95 4.16 -14.39
C GLY A 116 10.85 5.08 -14.92
N HIS A 117 10.56 5.06 -16.23
CA HIS A 117 9.61 5.99 -16.86
C HIS A 117 8.16 5.78 -16.39
N SER A 118 7.77 4.53 -16.14
CA SER A 118 6.43 4.14 -15.69
C SER A 118 6.45 2.72 -15.13
N GLY A 119 5.42 2.35 -14.37
CA GLY A 119 5.10 0.94 -14.11
C GLY A 119 4.64 0.21 -15.39
N PRO A 120 4.44 -1.12 -15.31
CA PRO A 120 4.02 -1.96 -16.45
C PRO A 120 2.66 -1.54 -17.03
N THR A 121 2.59 -1.33 -18.35
CA THR A 121 1.35 -0.88 -19.04
C THR A 121 0.78 -1.91 -20.03
N ASP A 122 1.52 -2.98 -20.28
CA ASP A 122 1.21 -4.07 -21.19
C ASP A 122 0.91 -5.39 -20.45
N ALA A 123 0.66 -5.33 -19.14
CA ALA A 123 0.40 -6.48 -18.27
C ALA A 123 -1.06 -6.98 -18.30
N GLY A 124 -1.91 -6.44 -19.19
CA GLY A 124 -3.34 -6.77 -19.28
C GLY A 124 -4.22 -6.02 -18.26
N HIS A 125 -5.44 -6.52 -18.07
CA HIS A 125 -6.47 -6.00 -17.18
C HIS A 125 -6.84 -7.02 -16.08
N TYR A 126 -7.49 -6.52 -15.01
CA TYR A 126 -7.90 -7.32 -13.84
C TYR A 126 -8.46 -8.72 -14.15
N ASN A 127 -9.32 -8.84 -15.17
CA ASN A 127 -10.05 -10.07 -15.49
C ASN A 127 -9.47 -10.85 -16.70
N ASN A 128 -8.28 -10.50 -17.16
CA ASN A 128 -7.58 -11.30 -18.16
C ASN A 128 -7.12 -12.65 -17.58
N TRP A 129 -6.81 -13.57 -18.47
CA TRP A 129 -6.09 -14.81 -18.20
C TRP A 129 -4.64 -14.66 -18.72
N PRO A 130 -3.64 -15.31 -18.10
CA PRO A 130 -2.24 -15.24 -18.54
C PRO A 130 -2.02 -15.73 -19.98
#